data_AF-A0A971FLR2-F1
#
_entry.id   AF-A0A971FLR2-F1
#
_cell.length_a   1.000
_cell.length_b   1.000
_cell.length_c   1.000
_cell.angle_alpha   90.00
_cell.angle_beta   90.00
_cell.angle_gamma   90.00
#
_symmetry.space_group_name_H-M   'P 1'
#
loop_
_entity.id
_entity.type
_entity.pdbx_description
1 polymer ?
#
loop_
_entity_poly.entity_id
_entity_poly.type
_entity_poly.pdbx_seq_one_letter_code
_entity_poly.pdbx_strand_id
1 'polypeptide(L)'
;MATVLIALAAFVGYIVAYYTYGRWLARKIFSLNTETATPSHALADGKDFVATKPAVLFGHHFTSIAGTGPIVGPAIAVFWGWLPALLWVVFGSILIGAVHDFGSLVVSMRYRGHSIGDISGLLISRRTRLLFLTILFFTLTIIIAVFGLVIATIFSIYPESVLSVWTAMPLAVIVG
;
A
#
# COMPACT_ATOMS: atom_id res chain seq x y z
N MET A 1 23.68 -11.15 16.10
CA MET A 1 22.69 -11.83 16.97
C MET A 1 21.61 -10.88 17.47
N ALA A 2 21.93 -9.69 18.01
CA ALA A 2 20.92 -8.74 18.49
C ALA A 2 19.92 -8.24 17.41
N THR A 3 20.40 -7.94 16.20
CA THR A 3 19.55 -7.46 15.08
C THR A 3 18.52 -8.49 14.62
N VAL A 4 18.91 -9.77 14.56
CA VAL A 4 18.02 -10.88 14.21
C VAL A 4 16.91 -11.04 15.26
N LEU A 5 17.26 -10.90 16.55
CA LEU A 5 16.28 -10.95 17.63
C LEU A 5 15.29 -9.78 17.56
N ILE A 6 15.75 -8.58 17.23
CA ILE A 6 14.89 -7.40 17.02
C ILE A 6 13.93 -7.64 15.85
N ALA A 7 14.44 -8.15 14.72
CA ALA A 7 13.61 -8.46 13.56
C ALA A 7 12.56 -9.53 13.87
N LEU A 8 12.94 -10.59 14.58
CA LEU A 8 12.02 -11.64 15.05
C LEU A 8 10.96 -11.08 16.00
N ALA A 9 11.36 -10.21 16.94
CA ALA A 9 10.44 -9.58 17.87
C ALA A 9 9.42 -8.68 17.14
N ALA A 10 9.87 -7.89 16.15
CA ALA A 10 8.98 -7.09 15.31
C ALA A 10 8.02 -7.98 14.50
N PHE A 11 8.52 -9.07 13.90
CA PHE A 11 7.71 -10.02 13.15
C PHE A 11 6.62 -10.67 14.02
N VAL A 12 6.99 -11.14 15.23
CA VAL A 12 6.02 -11.65 16.20
C VAL A 12 5.03 -10.56 16.61
N GLY A 13 5.50 -9.32 16.79
CA GLY A 13 4.64 -8.15 17.07
C GLY A 13 3.58 -7.94 15.99
N TYR A 14 3.93 -8.02 14.72
CA TYR A 14 2.96 -7.94 13.62
C TYR A 14 1.94 -9.09 13.63
N ILE A 15 2.38 -10.32 13.92
CA ILE A 15 1.47 -11.48 14.05
C ILE A 15 0.48 -11.25 15.19
N VAL A 16 0.96 -10.83 16.36
CA VAL A 16 0.11 -10.53 17.52
C VAL A 16 -0.87 -9.42 17.18
N ALA A 17 -0.40 -8.32 16.57
CA ALA A 17 -1.25 -7.21 16.16
C ALA A 17 -2.33 -7.62 15.14
N TYR A 18 -2.00 -8.49 14.18
CA TYR A 18 -2.96 -9.03 13.21
C TYR A 18 -4.10 -9.80 13.92
N TYR A 19 -3.75 -10.70 14.84
CA TYR A 19 -4.74 -11.53 15.54
C TYR A 19 -5.50 -10.80 16.65
N THR A 20 -4.96 -9.70 17.18
CA THR A 20 -5.60 -8.91 18.24
C THR A 20 -6.29 -7.69 17.66
N TYR A 21 -5.52 -6.64 17.35
CA TYR A 21 -6.01 -5.36 16.85
C TYR A 21 -6.67 -5.49 15.48
N GLY A 22 -6.09 -6.24 14.53
CA GLY A 22 -6.68 -6.48 13.21
C GLY A 22 -8.03 -7.19 13.29
N ARG A 23 -8.14 -8.26 14.11
CA ARG A 23 -9.43 -8.94 14.36
C ARG A 23 -10.44 -8.06 15.10
N TRP A 24 -9.99 -7.18 15.99
CA TRP A 24 -10.87 -6.23 16.67
C TRP A 24 -11.41 -5.20 15.67
N LEU A 25 -10.56 -4.62 14.84
CA LEU A 25 -10.91 -3.68 13.78
C LEU A 25 -11.92 -4.31 12.80
N ALA A 26 -11.64 -5.51 12.31
CA ALA A 26 -12.52 -6.23 11.39
C ALA A 26 -13.92 -6.52 11.96
N ARG A 27 -14.01 -6.92 13.25
CA ARG A 27 -15.28 -7.36 13.85
C ARG A 27 -16.06 -6.24 14.54
N LYS A 28 -15.39 -5.36 15.28
CA LYS A 28 -16.05 -4.32 16.11
C LYS A 28 -16.24 -3.00 15.38
N ILE A 29 -15.30 -2.60 14.54
CA ILE A 29 -15.38 -1.32 13.81
C ILE A 29 -16.05 -1.53 12.46
N PHE A 30 -15.54 -2.49 11.68
CA PHE A 30 -16.00 -2.71 10.31
C PHE A 30 -17.03 -3.82 10.17
N SER A 31 -17.39 -4.54 11.25
CA SER A 31 -18.44 -5.57 11.27
C SER A 31 -18.44 -6.47 10.03
N LEU A 32 -17.26 -6.95 9.63
CA LEU A 32 -17.12 -7.78 8.43
C LEU A 32 -17.81 -9.14 8.63
N ASN A 33 -18.63 -9.52 7.67
CA ASN A 33 -19.32 -10.81 7.65
C ASN A 33 -18.80 -11.64 6.47
N THR A 34 -18.38 -12.88 6.76
CA THR A 34 -17.91 -13.85 5.77
C THR A 34 -19.02 -14.38 4.86
N GLU A 35 -20.28 -14.25 5.26
CA GLU A 35 -21.44 -14.67 4.47
C GLU A 35 -21.84 -13.63 3.41
N THR A 36 -21.33 -12.40 3.51
CA THR A 36 -21.62 -11.35 2.53
C THR A 36 -20.75 -11.55 1.30
N ALA A 37 -21.38 -11.80 0.14
CA ALA A 37 -20.69 -11.90 -1.12
C ALA A 37 -19.97 -10.58 -1.46
N THR A 38 -18.69 -10.66 -1.79
CA THR A 38 -17.90 -9.50 -2.24
C THR A 38 -18.35 -9.06 -3.65
N PRO A 39 -18.09 -7.81 -4.06
CA PRO A 39 -18.41 -7.35 -5.42
C PRO A 39 -17.82 -8.23 -6.51
N SER A 40 -16.61 -8.77 -6.30
CA SER A 40 -15.94 -9.70 -7.22
C SER A 40 -16.72 -11.00 -7.47
N HIS A 41 -17.60 -11.41 -6.53
CA HIS A 41 -18.47 -12.57 -6.66
C HIS A 41 -19.89 -12.19 -7.06
N ALA A 42 -20.45 -11.12 -6.49
CA ALA A 42 -21.84 -10.71 -6.71
C ALA A 42 -22.08 -10.02 -8.05
N LEU A 43 -21.06 -9.31 -8.58
CA LEU A 43 -21.11 -8.57 -9.85
C LEU A 43 -20.20 -9.20 -10.91
N ALA A 44 -19.87 -10.49 -10.77
CA ALA A 44 -18.88 -11.19 -11.60
C ALA A 44 -19.21 -11.08 -13.10
N ASP A 45 -18.49 -10.22 -13.81
CA ASP A 45 -18.67 -9.92 -15.24
C ASP A 45 -17.51 -10.42 -16.11
N GLY A 46 -16.47 -10.99 -15.48
CA GLY A 46 -15.27 -11.47 -16.15
C GLY A 46 -14.34 -10.35 -16.66
N LYS A 47 -14.62 -9.09 -16.34
CA LYS A 47 -13.84 -7.91 -16.76
C LYS A 47 -13.48 -7.04 -15.57
N ASP A 48 -14.44 -6.31 -15.02
CA ASP A 48 -14.23 -5.37 -13.91
C ASP A 48 -14.31 -6.09 -12.55
N PHE A 49 -15.10 -7.16 -12.47
CA PHE A 49 -15.30 -7.98 -11.28
C PHE A 49 -14.91 -9.43 -11.57
N VAL A 50 -13.72 -9.81 -11.11
CA VAL A 50 -13.20 -11.18 -11.25
C VAL A 50 -12.80 -11.71 -9.87
N ALA A 51 -13.30 -12.88 -9.52
CA ALA A 51 -12.89 -13.58 -8.31
C ALA A 51 -11.44 -14.08 -8.47
N THR A 52 -10.50 -13.41 -7.79
CA THR A 52 -9.08 -13.73 -7.86
C THR A 52 -8.62 -14.49 -6.62
N LYS A 53 -7.63 -15.38 -6.79
CA LYS A 53 -6.99 -16.08 -5.66
C LYS A 53 -6.30 -15.08 -4.72
N PRO A 54 -6.36 -15.27 -3.39
CA PRO A 54 -5.76 -14.36 -2.42
C PRO A 54 -4.25 -14.13 -2.61
N ALA A 55 -3.51 -15.13 -3.08
CA ALA A 55 -2.07 -15.01 -3.33
C ALA A 55 -1.75 -13.99 -4.45
N VAL A 56 -2.58 -13.95 -5.49
CA VAL A 56 -2.43 -12.99 -6.60
C VAL A 56 -2.82 -11.58 -6.12
N LEU A 57 -3.92 -11.47 -5.37
CA LEU A 57 -4.35 -10.23 -4.75
C LEU A 57 -3.27 -9.65 -3.82
N PHE A 58 -2.65 -10.51 -3.01
CA PHE A 58 -1.52 -10.12 -2.15
C PHE A 58 -0.36 -9.56 -2.97
N GLY A 59 -0.01 -10.21 -4.09
CA GLY A 59 1.02 -9.70 -5.01
C GLY A 59 0.70 -8.28 -5.50
N HIS A 60 -0.53 -8.04 -5.98
CA HIS A 60 -0.95 -6.71 -6.43
C HIS A 60 -0.94 -5.66 -5.32
N HIS A 61 -1.40 -6.00 -4.12
CA HIS A 61 -1.34 -5.07 -2.99
C HIS A 61 0.10 -4.79 -2.56
N PHE A 62 0.94 -5.83 -2.53
CA PHE A 62 2.33 -5.69 -2.16
C PHE A 62 3.07 -4.79 -3.15
N THR A 63 2.92 -5.00 -4.46
CA THR A 63 3.57 -4.15 -5.48
C THR A 63 3.03 -2.72 -5.47
N SER A 64 1.75 -2.52 -5.16
CA SER A 64 1.14 -1.19 -5.08
C SER A 64 1.65 -0.36 -3.89
N ILE A 65 2.06 -1.03 -2.79
CA ILE A 65 2.62 -0.37 -1.60
C ILE A 65 4.16 -0.32 -1.67
N ALA A 66 4.79 -1.27 -2.36
CA ALA A 66 6.23 -1.36 -2.54
C ALA A 66 6.76 -0.23 -3.46
N GLY A 67 6.86 0.96 -2.89
CA GLY A 67 7.52 2.12 -3.49
C GLY A 67 8.79 2.52 -2.75
N THR A 68 9.27 3.73 -3.02
CA THR A 68 10.41 4.31 -2.30
C THR A 68 10.07 4.72 -0.87
N GLY A 69 8.78 4.88 -0.52
CA GLY A 69 8.31 5.25 0.82
C GLY A 69 8.85 4.33 1.94
N PRO A 70 8.70 3.00 1.83
CA PRO A 70 9.29 2.02 2.75
C PRO A 70 10.82 2.07 2.88
N ILE A 71 11.54 2.69 1.96
CA ILE A 71 13.00 2.81 1.99
C ILE A 71 13.42 4.16 2.58
N VAL A 72 12.87 5.24 2.03
CA VAL A 72 13.20 6.62 2.40
C VAL A 72 12.68 6.95 3.80
N GLY A 73 11.49 6.46 4.17
CA GLY A 73 10.89 6.71 5.48
C GLY A 73 11.77 6.24 6.65
N PRO A 74 12.16 4.96 6.71
CA PRO A 74 13.09 4.47 7.73
C PRO A 74 14.45 5.16 7.67
N ALA A 75 14.98 5.44 6.47
CA ALA A 75 16.27 6.15 6.33
C ALA A 75 16.24 7.54 6.98
N ILE A 76 15.15 8.30 6.80
CA ILE A 76 14.95 9.59 7.47
C ILE A 76 14.70 9.39 8.97
N ALA A 77 13.94 8.38 9.36
CA ALA A 77 13.64 8.12 10.77
C ALA A 77 14.91 7.82 11.59
N VAL A 78 15.95 7.22 10.98
CA VAL A 78 17.24 6.95 11.63
C VAL A 78 17.97 8.22 12.09
N PHE A 79 17.68 9.41 11.52
CA PHE A 79 18.20 10.67 12.06
C PHE A 79 17.81 10.90 13.53
N TRP A 80 16.69 10.32 13.96
CA TRP A 80 16.19 10.39 15.35
C TRP A 80 16.69 9.23 16.23
N GLY A 81 17.61 8.42 15.71
CA GLY A 81 18.14 7.23 16.36
C GLY A 81 17.44 5.95 15.91
N TRP A 82 18.14 4.82 16.08
CA TRP A 82 17.69 3.51 15.59
C TRP A 82 16.43 3.00 16.30
N LEU A 83 16.29 3.25 17.61
CA LEU A 83 15.17 2.75 18.40
C LEU A 83 13.87 3.53 18.12
N PRO A 84 13.86 4.88 18.12
CA PRO A 84 12.68 5.65 17.69
C PRO A 84 12.25 5.32 16.26
N ALA A 85 13.21 5.15 15.35
CA ALA A 85 12.92 4.73 13.97
C ALA A 85 12.21 3.37 13.93
N LEU A 86 12.73 2.38 14.65
CA LEU A 86 12.14 1.05 14.73
C LEU A 86 10.73 1.09 15.33
N LEU A 87 10.54 1.80 16.44
CA LEU A 87 9.23 1.94 17.08
C LEU A 87 8.23 2.60 16.14
N TRP A 88 8.64 3.65 15.44
CA TRP A 88 7.79 4.31 14.45
C TRP A 88 7.40 3.38 13.31
N VAL A 89 8.35 2.63 12.76
CA VAL A 89 8.06 1.66 11.68
C VAL A 89 7.11 0.58 12.15
N VAL A 90 7.32 0.02 13.35
CA VAL A 90 6.48 -1.07 13.88
C VAL A 90 5.10 -0.55 14.30
N PHE A 91 5.03 0.43 15.19
CA PHE A 91 3.75 0.91 15.71
C PHE A 91 3.00 1.79 14.71
N GLY A 92 3.71 2.62 13.93
CA GLY A 92 3.09 3.46 12.90
C GLY A 92 2.47 2.62 11.78
N SER A 93 3.11 1.54 11.36
CA SER A 93 2.50 0.63 10.38
C SER A 93 1.30 -0.12 10.96
N ILE A 94 1.32 -0.54 12.23
CA ILE A 94 0.18 -1.24 12.86
C ILE A 94 -1.02 -0.31 13.07
N LEU A 95 -0.78 0.88 13.65
CA LEU A 95 -1.84 1.75 14.16
C LEU A 95 -2.37 2.74 13.13
N ILE A 96 -1.55 3.14 12.17
CA ILE A 96 -1.90 4.15 11.16
C ILE A 96 -2.01 3.49 9.79
N GLY A 97 -0.91 2.90 9.32
CA GLY A 97 -0.84 2.35 7.95
C GLY A 97 -1.85 1.24 7.71
N ALA A 98 -1.80 0.17 8.51
CA ALA A 98 -2.69 -0.97 8.37
C ALA A 98 -4.17 -0.59 8.55
N VAL A 99 -4.48 0.35 9.43
CA VAL A 99 -5.85 0.84 9.65
C VAL A 99 -6.34 1.63 8.45
N HIS A 100 -5.51 2.52 7.91
CA HIS A 100 -5.81 3.31 6.73
C HIS A 100 -6.07 2.41 5.51
N ASP A 101 -5.17 1.46 5.25
CA ASP A 101 -5.26 0.58 4.09
C ASP A 101 -6.44 -0.38 4.24
N PHE A 102 -6.63 -0.97 5.41
CA PHE A 102 -7.78 -1.82 5.68
C PHE A 102 -9.11 -1.06 5.56
N GLY A 103 -9.18 0.14 6.14
CA GLY A 103 -10.38 0.98 6.08
C GLY A 103 -10.72 1.41 4.65
N SER A 104 -9.73 1.84 3.87
CA SER A 104 -9.93 2.22 2.47
C SER A 104 -10.42 1.04 1.62
N LEU A 105 -9.86 -0.15 1.81
CA LEU A 105 -10.32 -1.38 1.13
C LEU A 105 -11.76 -1.74 1.51
N VAL A 106 -12.09 -1.72 2.81
CA VAL A 106 -13.45 -2.03 3.28
C VAL A 106 -14.47 -1.05 2.71
N VAL A 107 -14.16 0.25 2.72
CA VAL A 107 -15.02 1.28 2.15
C VAL A 107 -15.17 1.07 0.65
N SER A 108 -14.08 0.86 -0.09
CA SER A 108 -14.14 0.59 -1.54
C SER A 108 -15.00 -0.65 -1.85
N MET A 109 -14.81 -1.76 -1.13
CA MET A 109 -15.61 -2.98 -1.31
C MET A 109 -17.11 -2.74 -1.09
N ARG A 110 -17.49 -1.94 -0.08
CA ARG A 110 -18.90 -1.61 0.18
C ARG A 110 -19.52 -0.73 -0.91
N TYR A 111 -18.71 0.09 -1.56
CA TYR A 111 -19.09 0.90 -2.72
C TYR A 111 -18.68 0.23 -4.04
N ARG A 112 -18.82 -1.11 -4.13
CA ARG A 112 -18.66 -1.86 -5.39
C ARG A 112 -17.30 -1.63 -6.10
N GLY A 113 -16.23 -1.43 -5.34
CA GLY A 113 -14.89 -1.22 -5.90
C GLY A 113 -14.60 0.20 -6.41
N HIS A 114 -15.46 1.19 -6.12
CA HIS A 114 -15.19 2.58 -6.48
C HIS A 114 -13.93 3.12 -5.78
N SER A 115 -13.26 4.07 -6.45
CA SER A 115 -12.11 4.76 -5.87
C SER A 115 -12.53 5.63 -4.69
N ILE A 116 -11.62 5.85 -3.72
CA ILE A 116 -11.90 6.74 -2.57
C ILE A 116 -12.27 8.16 -3.03
N GLY A 117 -11.64 8.63 -4.12
CA GLY A 117 -11.98 9.92 -4.73
C GLY A 117 -13.43 9.97 -5.22
N ASP A 118 -13.91 8.92 -5.89
CA ASP A 118 -15.29 8.86 -6.35
C ASP A 118 -16.28 8.73 -5.19
N ILE A 119 -15.95 7.91 -4.19
CA ILE A 119 -16.75 7.74 -2.98
C ILE A 119 -16.90 9.05 -2.23
N SER A 120 -15.85 9.88 -2.16
CA SER A 120 -15.92 11.22 -1.53
C SER A 120 -16.97 12.12 -2.19
N GLY A 121 -17.18 11.97 -3.51
CA GLY A 121 -18.20 12.71 -4.25
C GLY A 121 -19.61 12.22 -4.01
N LEU A 122 -19.77 10.91 -3.86
CA LEU A 122 -21.05 10.25 -3.57
C LEU A 122 -21.51 10.53 -2.14
N LEU A 123 -20.58 10.60 -1.18
CA LEU A 123 -20.88 10.73 0.24
C LEU A 123 -20.93 12.18 0.75
N ILE A 124 -20.07 13.07 0.23
CA ILE A 124 -19.92 14.42 0.78
C ILE A 124 -20.49 15.46 -0.20
N SER A 125 -19.79 15.70 -1.31
CA SER A 125 -20.26 16.61 -2.35
C SER A 125 -19.42 16.47 -3.63
N ARG A 126 -19.99 16.91 -4.77
CA ARG A 126 -19.25 16.99 -6.04
C ARG A 126 -18.02 17.91 -5.96
N ARG A 127 -18.08 18.98 -5.16
CA ARG A 127 -16.94 19.89 -4.93
C ARG A 127 -15.81 19.19 -4.20
N THR A 128 -16.13 18.39 -3.18
CA THR A 128 -15.15 17.59 -2.43
C THR A 128 -14.43 16.61 -3.34
N ARG A 129 -15.15 15.91 -4.22
CA ARG A 129 -14.53 15.03 -5.23
C ARG A 129 -13.54 15.77 -6.12
N LEU A 130 -13.93 16.93 -6.65
CA LEU A 130 -13.04 17.71 -7.52
C LEU A 130 -11.77 18.14 -6.76
N LEU A 131 -11.92 18.73 -5.58
CA LEU A 131 -10.77 19.13 -4.76
C LEU A 131 -9.85 17.94 -4.41
N PHE A 132 -10.44 16.81 -4.01
CA PHE A 132 -9.69 15.61 -3.66
C PHE A 132 -8.92 15.07 -4.87
N LEU A 133 -9.58 14.94 -6.03
CA LEU A 133 -8.94 14.48 -7.26
C LEU A 133 -7.85 15.44 -7.74
N THR A 134 -8.03 16.75 -7.58
CA THR A 134 -7.01 17.75 -7.93
C THR A 134 -5.78 17.61 -7.02
N ILE A 135 -5.95 17.48 -5.71
CA ILE A 135 -4.84 17.27 -4.77
C ILE A 135 -4.13 15.95 -5.07
N LEU A 136 -4.90 14.88 -5.32
CA LEU A 136 -4.36 13.57 -5.67
C LEU A 136 -3.53 13.65 -6.96
N PHE A 137 -4.02 14.35 -7.98
CA PHE A 137 -3.31 14.57 -9.24
C PHE A 137 -1.94 15.24 -8.99
N PHE A 138 -1.91 16.38 -8.31
CA PHE A 138 -0.65 17.08 -8.03
C PHE A 138 0.31 16.23 -7.18
N THR A 139 -0.21 15.51 -6.19
CA THR A 139 0.60 14.63 -5.34
C THR A 139 1.25 13.51 -6.14
N LEU A 140 0.48 12.84 -7.00
CA LEU A 140 0.99 11.78 -7.88
C LEU A 140 2.00 12.32 -8.89
N THR A 141 1.77 13.51 -9.46
CA THR A 141 2.73 14.17 -10.36
C THR A 141 4.05 14.45 -9.65
N ILE A 142 4.03 14.97 -8.42
CA ILE A 142 5.24 15.21 -7.64
C ILE A 142 5.98 13.90 -7.35
N ILE A 143 5.27 12.84 -6.97
CA ILE A 143 5.87 11.53 -6.69
C ILE A 143 6.58 10.99 -7.95
N ILE A 144 5.93 11.05 -9.11
CA ILE A 144 6.53 10.60 -10.38
C ILE A 144 7.76 11.44 -10.73
N ALA A 145 7.71 12.76 -10.52
CA ALA A 145 8.85 13.65 -10.75
C ALA A 145 10.04 13.31 -9.84
N VAL A 146 9.79 13.05 -8.56
CA VAL A 146 10.82 12.64 -7.60
C VAL A 146 11.42 11.28 -7.99
N PHE A 147 10.61 10.32 -8.45
CA PHE A 147 11.14 9.03 -8.91
C PHE A 147 12.02 9.20 -10.14
N GLY A 148 11.62 10.04 -11.10
CA GLY A 148 12.45 10.40 -12.25
C GLY A 148 13.79 11.02 -11.82
N LEU A 149 13.78 11.94 -10.86
CA LEU A 149 15.00 12.55 -10.32
C LEU A 149 15.92 11.53 -9.64
N VAL A 150 15.36 10.64 -8.82
CA VAL A 150 16.12 9.60 -8.13
C VAL A 150 16.75 8.65 -9.13
N ILE A 151 16.00 8.19 -10.14
CA ILE A 151 16.51 7.31 -11.20
C ILE A 151 17.63 8.01 -11.99
N ALA A 152 17.42 9.26 -12.41
CA ALA A 152 18.44 10.04 -13.13
C ALA A 152 19.73 10.19 -12.31
N THR A 153 19.58 10.43 -11.00
CA THR A 153 20.72 10.55 -10.08
C THR A 153 21.46 9.23 -9.96
N ILE A 154 20.75 8.11 -9.80
CA ILE A 154 21.36 6.77 -9.73
C ILE A 154 22.10 6.44 -11.03
N PHE A 155 21.53 6.74 -12.20
CA PHE A 155 22.20 6.53 -13.48
C PHE A 155 23.43 7.42 -13.68
N SER A 156 23.43 8.63 -13.12
CA SER A 156 24.62 9.49 -13.14
C SER A 156 25.74 8.96 -12.25
N ILE A 157 25.42 8.32 -11.12
CA ILE A 157 26.41 7.77 -10.19
C ILE A 157 26.90 6.40 -10.66
N TYR A 158 26.01 5.58 -11.23
CA TYR A 158 26.27 4.21 -11.68
C TYR A 158 25.81 3.99 -13.13
N PRO A 159 26.56 4.47 -14.14
CA PRO A 159 26.17 4.35 -15.55
C PRO A 159 25.99 2.90 -16.02
N GLU A 160 26.76 1.97 -15.47
CA GLU A 160 26.67 0.53 -15.72
C GLU A 160 25.30 -0.07 -15.32
N SER A 161 24.55 0.56 -14.42
CA SER A 161 23.21 0.10 -14.03
C SER A 161 22.17 0.27 -15.15
N VAL A 162 22.41 1.16 -16.11
CA VAL A 162 21.48 1.46 -17.21
C VAL A 162 21.17 0.21 -18.02
N LEU A 163 22.20 -0.54 -18.44
CA LEU A 163 22.00 -1.75 -19.25
C LEU A 163 21.17 -2.80 -18.50
N SER A 164 21.44 -2.99 -17.20
CA SER A 164 20.68 -3.92 -16.36
C SER A 164 19.21 -3.52 -16.26
N VAL A 165 18.91 -2.25 -16.01
CA VAL A 165 17.52 -1.75 -15.93
C VAL A 165 16.81 -1.87 -17.28
N TRP A 166 17.47 -1.52 -18.39
CA TRP A 166 16.91 -1.61 -19.73
C TRP A 166 16.65 -3.04 -20.19
N THR A 167 17.45 -4.02 -19.73
CA THR A 167 17.19 -5.45 -20.00
C THR A 167 16.10 -6.03 -19.08
N ALA A 168 15.96 -5.52 -17.86
CA ALA A 168 14.93 -5.97 -16.92
C ALA A 168 13.51 -5.62 -17.39
N MET A 169 13.31 -4.46 -18.04
CA MET A 169 12.00 -4.03 -18.56
C MET A 169 11.37 -5.02 -19.57
N PRO A 170 12.03 -5.37 -20.70
CA PRO A 170 11.48 -6.34 -21.64
C PRO A 170 11.37 -7.74 -21.03
N LEU A 171 12.31 -8.13 -20.16
CA LEU A 171 12.21 -9.40 -19.44
C LEU A 171 10.95 -9.47 -18.57
N ALA A 172 10.64 -8.39 -17.85
CA ALA A 172 9.42 -8.29 -17.05
C ALA A 172 8.16 -8.40 -17.92
N VAL A 173 8.13 -7.75 -19.09
CA VAL A 173 7.00 -7.85 -20.05
C VAL A 173 6.83 -9.28 -20.59
N ILE A 174 7.93 -9.99 -20.83
CA ILE A 174 7.90 -11.38 -21.34
C ILE A 174 7.45 -12.36 -20.27
N VAL A 175 7.92 -12.19 -19.03
CA VAL A 175 7.64 -13.12 -17.92
C VAL A 175 6.25 -12.88 -17.33
N GLY A 176 5.75 -11.64 -17.35
CA GLY A 176 4.45 -11.24 -16.79
C GLY A 176 4.55 -10.74 -15.36
#